data_AF-A0A8A0RJK4-F1
#
_entry.id   AF-A0A8A0RJK4-F1
#
_cell.length_a   1.000
_cell.length_b   1.000
_cell.length_c   1.000
_cell.angle_alpha   90.00
_cell.angle_beta   90.00
_cell.angle_gamma   90.00
#
_symmetry.space_group_name_H-M   'P 1'
#
loop_
_entity.id
_entity.type
_entity.pdbx_description
1 polymer ?
#
loop_
_entity_poly.entity_id
_entity_poly.type
_entity_poly.pdbx_seq_one_letter_code
_entity_poly.pdbx_strand_id
1 'polypeptide(L)'
;MVCGGTAANIVARELKQEIVTDLEFIDPRVPPTGKIKGIDLVTEGVLTLNRTVELLRNLELKDSNLMFKTISNNKDGASLLANLLLNQGTHLKLLVGRAVNPAHQNPNLPEALSLKLKIVKEMAELLKKLGKEVTVEYF
;
A
#
# COMPACT_ATOMS: atom_id res chain seq x y z
N MET A 1 7.63 1.14 -5.75
CA MET A 1 6.40 1.82 -5.27
C MET A 1 6.65 2.51 -3.94
N VAL A 2 5.84 3.52 -3.59
CA VAL A 2 5.94 4.25 -2.32
C VAL A 2 4.55 4.44 -1.72
N CYS A 3 4.40 4.13 -0.42
CA CYS A 3 3.11 4.27 0.28
C CYS A 3 3.27 5.23 1.48
N GLY A 4 2.49 6.31 1.49
CA GLY A 4 2.42 7.30 2.57
C GLY A 4 3.14 8.61 2.26
N GLY A 5 2.51 9.72 2.64
CA GLY A 5 2.99 11.07 2.32
C GLY A 5 4.42 11.37 2.79
N THR A 6 4.81 11.00 4.01
CA THR A 6 6.18 11.23 4.49
C THR A 6 7.21 10.45 3.67
N ALA A 7 6.93 9.19 3.36
CA ALA A 7 7.81 8.36 2.54
C ALA A 7 7.90 8.91 1.10
N ALA A 8 6.78 9.34 0.52
CA ALA A 8 6.73 9.97 -0.79
C ALA A 8 7.59 11.24 -0.83
N ASN A 9 7.50 12.11 0.19
CA ASN A 9 8.32 13.32 0.31
C ASN A 9 9.83 13.02 0.40
N ILE A 10 10.20 11.99 1.17
CA ILE A 10 11.61 11.56 1.25
C ILE A 10 12.08 11.07 -0.11
N VAL A 11 11.33 10.16 -0.76
CA VAL A 11 11.72 9.60 -2.06
C VAL A 11 11.80 10.68 -3.14
N ALA A 12 10.82 11.58 -3.21
CA ALA A 12 10.81 12.69 -4.15
C ALA A 12 12.03 13.60 -3.99
N ARG A 13 12.40 13.95 -2.74
CA ARG A 13 13.61 14.71 -2.43
C ARG A 13 14.87 14.01 -2.91
N GLU A 14 15.05 12.72 -2.58
CA GLU A 14 16.24 11.96 -2.97
C GLU A 14 16.35 11.79 -4.48
N LEU A 15 15.22 11.65 -5.19
CA LEU A 15 15.19 11.56 -6.65
C LEU A 15 15.23 12.92 -7.36
N LYS A 16 15.19 14.03 -6.61
CA LYS A 16 15.06 15.40 -7.14
C LYS A 16 13.87 15.54 -8.09
N GLN A 17 12.75 14.94 -7.72
CA GLN A 17 11.50 14.98 -8.48
C GLN A 17 10.39 15.63 -7.63
N GLU A 18 9.35 16.11 -8.30
CA GLU A 18 8.14 16.61 -7.63
C GLU A 18 7.14 15.47 -7.40
N ILE A 19 6.30 15.64 -6.38
CA ILE A 19 5.13 14.80 -6.15
C ILE A 19 3.93 15.50 -6.79
N VAL A 20 3.26 14.81 -7.70
CA VAL A 20 1.98 15.26 -8.27
C VAL A 20 0.88 14.38 -7.72
N THR A 21 0.02 14.94 -6.87
CA THR A 21 -1.13 14.24 -6.32
C THR A 21 -2.23 14.18 -7.37
N ASP A 22 -2.79 12.99 -7.59
CA ASP A 22 -4.03 12.85 -8.35
C ASP A 22 -5.18 13.32 -7.46
N LEU A 23 -6.11 14.10 -7.98
CA LEU A 23 -7.27 14.57 -7.22
C LEU A 23 -8.51 13.71 -7.50
N GLU A 24 -8.40 12.70 -8.36
CA GLU A 24 -9.49 11.80 -8.70
C GLU A 24 -9.71 10.72 -7.62
N PHE A 25 -10.88 10.73 -7.01
CA PHE A 25 -11.32 9.70 -6.06
C PHE A 25 -12.15 8.64 -6.78
N ILE A 26 -11.51 7.52 -7.14
CA ILE A 26 -12.18 6.41 -7.86
C ILE A 26 -13.06 5.58 -6.90
N ASP A 27 -12.58 5.33 -5.67
CA ASP A 27 -13.37 4.75 -4.58
C ASP A 27 -13.33 5.73 -3.40
N PRO A 28 -14.47 6.23 -2.88
CA PRO A 28 -14.49 7.16 -1.74
C PRO A 28 -13.80 6.68 -0.46
N ARG A 29 -13.58 5.37 -0.34
CA ARG A 29 -12.90 4.74 0.82
C ARG A 29 -11.40 4.65 0.64
N VAL A 30 -10.90 4.85 -0.58
CA VAL A 30 -9.48 4.76 -0.92
C VAL A 30 -9.00 6.16 -1.32
N PRO A 31 -8.02 6.74 -0.59
CA PRO A 31 -7.47 8.03 -0.98
C PRO A 31 -6.86 7.97 -2.39
N PRO A 32 -6.76 9.12 -3.06
CA PRO A 32 -6.24 9.15 -4.42
C PRO A 32 -4.75 8.79 -4.43
N THR A 33 -4.27 8.46 -5.63
CA THR A 33 -2.87 8.13 -5.84
C THR A 33 -2.03 9.39 -6.10
N GLY A 34 -0.72 9.23 -6.13
CA GLY A 34 0.20 10.27 -6.56
C GLY A 34 1.13 9.76 -7.64
N LYS A 35 1.95 10.66 -8.18
CA LYS A 35 2.98 10.37 -9.17
C LYS A 35 4.29 11.01 -8.74
N ILE A 36 5.35 10.22 -8.80
CA ILE A 36 6.75 10.68 -8.73
C ILE A 36 7.43 10.09 -9.96
N LYS A 37 8.11 10.92 -10.75
CA LYS A 37 8.80 10.44 -11.95
C LYS A 37 9.83 9.36 -11.56
N GLY A 38 9.76 8.20 -12.21
CA GLY A 38 10.61 7.05 -11.92
C GLY A 38 10.09 6.10 -10.83
N ILE A 39 8.87 6.34 -10.31
CA ILE A 39 8.19 5.43 -9.37
C ILE A 39 6.86 4.99 -10.00
N ASP A 40 6.65 3.68 -10.13
CA ASP A 40 5.47 3.13 -10.83
C ASP A 40 4.13 3.45 -10.15
N LEU A 41 4.14 3.49 -8.81
CA LEU A 41 2.95 3.74 -8.02
C LEU A 41 3.32 4.46 -6.72
N VAL A 42 2.65 5.58 -6.49
CA VAL A 42 2.67 6.32 -5.22
C VAL A 42 1.26 6.35 -4.68
N THR A 43 1.08 5.92 -3.44
CA THR A 43 -0.23 5.92 -2.77
C THR A 43 -0.13 6.64 -1.44
N GLU A 44 -1.28 6.91 -0.85
CA GLU A 44 -1.36 7.11 0.60
C GLU A 44 -0.83 5.91 1.39
N GLY A 45 -0.76 6.06 2.70
CA GLY A 45 -0.17 5.07 3.59
C GLY A 45 -1.20 4.06 4.08
N VAL A 46 -1.54 4.18 5.36
CA VAL A 46 -2.23 3.15 6.13
C VAL A 46 -3.60 2.78 5.54
N LEU A 47 -4.36 3.75 5.02
CA LEU A 47 -5.71 3.50 4.48
C LEU A 47 -5.67 2.62 3.23
N THR A 48 -4.84 2.98 2.26
CA THR A 48 -4.66 2.21 1.01
C THR A 48 -4.08 0.83 1.29
N LEU A 49 -3.08 0.74 2.18
CA LEU A 49 -2.49 -0.53 2.59
C LEU A 49 -3.52 -1.45 3.28
N ASN A 50 -4.35 -0.90 4.18
CA ASN A 50 -5.40 -1.67 4.85
C ASN A 50 -6.40 -2.24 3.84
N ARG A 51 -6.87 -1.39 2.91
CA ARG A 51 -7.79 -1.83 1.85
C ARG A 51 -7.18 -2.89 0.94
N THR A 52 -5.88 -2.77 0.64
CA THR A 52 -5.14 -3.79 -0.13
C THR A 52 -5.12 -5.13 0.59
N VAL A 53 -4.84 -5.13 1.90
CA VAL A 53 -4.88 -6.35 2.72
C VAL A 53 -6.27 -6.99 2.70
N GLU A 54 -7.35 -6.20 2.76
CA GLU A 54 -8.71 -6.74 2.62
C GLU A 54 -8.94 -7.40 1.26
N LEU A 55 -8.45 -6.82 0.16
CA LEU A 55 -8.55 -7.41 -1.18
C LEU A 55 -7.78 -8.74 -1.24
N LEU A 56 -6.56 -8.78 -0.70
CA LEU A 56 -5.73 -9.98 -0.64
C LEU A 56 -6.37 -11.08 0.22
N ARG A 57 -6.94 -10.72 1.38
CA ARG A 57 -7.65 -11.67 2.26
C ARG A 57 -8.90 -12.24 1.59
N ASN A 58 -9.64 -11.41 0.84
CA ASN A 58 -10.82 -11.86 0.12
C ASN A 58 -10.51 -12.86 -0.99
N LEU A 59 -9.30 -12.86 -1.56
CA LEU A 59 -8.88 -13.89 -2.51
C LEU A 59 -8.81 -15.29 -1.87
N GLU A 60 -8.48 -15.39 -0.57
CA GLU A 60 -8.48 -16.67 0.16
C GLU A 60 -9.91 -17.15 0.51
N LEU A 61 -10.84 -16.22 0.70
CA LEU A 61 -12.16 -16.50 1.29
C LEU A 61 -13.31 -16.58 0.28
N LYS A 62 -13.12 -16.06 -0.93
CA LYS A 62 -14.15 -15.93 -1.96
C LYS A 62 -13.70 -16.56 -3.27
N ASP A 63 -14.59 -16.60 -4.25
CA ASP A 63 -14.26 -17.01 -5.61
C ASP A 63 -13.09 -16.18 -6.15
N SER A 64 -11.94 -16.84 -6.32
CA SER A 64 -10.71 -16.17 -6.71
C SER A 64 -10.81 -15.55 -8.10
N ASN A 65 -11.50 -16.17 -9.06
CA ASN A 65 -11.66 -15.62 -10.41
C ASN A 65 -12.44 -14.30 -10.40
N LEU A 66 -13.52 -14.25 -9.62
CA LEU A 66 -14.30 -13.02 -9.45
C LEU A 66 -13.49 -11.92 -8.76
N MET A 67 -12.70 -12.28 -7.74
CA MET A 67 -11.83 -11.33 -7.04
C MET A 67 -10.70 -10.82 -7.94
N PHE A 68 -10.04 -11.67 -8.72
CA PHE A 68 -9.04 -11.24 -9.71
C PHE A 68 -9.65 -10.27 -10.73
N LYS A 69 -10.84 -10.57 -11.26
CA LYS A 69 -11.54 -9.65 -12.17
C LYS A 69 -11.86 -8.31 -11.51
N THR A 70 -12.27 -8.33 -10.25
CA THR A 70 -12.56 -7.11 -9.47
C THR A 70 -11.31 -6.26 -9.27
N ILE A 71 -10.19 -6.89 -8.90
CA ILE A 71 -8.91 -6.21 -8.70
C ILE A 71 -8.40 -5.62 -10.02
N SER A 72 -8.43 -6.40 -11.10
CA SER A 72 -7.90 -5.98 -12.41
C SER A 72 -8.70 -4.86 -13.08
N ASN A 73 -10.01 -4.77 -12.82
CA ASN A 73 -10.88 -3.77 -13.45
C ASN A 73 -10.91 -2.43 -12.71
N ASN A 74 -10.52 -2.40 -11.44
CA ASN A 74 -10.58 -1.20 -10.62
C ASN A 74 -9.22 -0.47 -10.63
N LYS A 75 -9.29 0.86 -10.64
CA LYS A 75 -8.14 1.76 -10.79
C LYS A 75 -7.82 2.56 -9.54
N ASP A 76 -8.52 2.33 -8.42
CA ASP A 76 -8.13 2.93 -7.14
C ASP A 76 -6.76 2.44 -6.67
N GLY A 77 -6.13 3.19 -5.77
CA GLY A 77 -4.77 2.90 -5.30
C GLY A 77 -4.59 1.53 -4.65
N ALA A 78 -5.63 0.98 -4.01
CA ALA A 78 -5.57 -0.32 -3.35
C ALA A 78 -5.67 -1.46 -4.37
N SER A 79 -6.55 -1.32 -5.37
CA SER A 79 -6.64 -2.26 -6.50
C SER A 79 -5.38 -2.24 -7.36
N LEU A 80 -4.80 -1.07 -7.63
CA LEU A 80 -3.53 -0.96 -8.36
C LEU A 80 -2.39 -1.62 -7.60
N LEU A 81 -2.29 -1.38 -6.29
CA LEU A 81 -1.30 -2.01 -5.42
C LEU A 81 -1.49 -3.53 -5.38
N ALA A 82 -2.71 -4.02 -5.15
CA ALA A 82 -3.00 -5.46 -5.16
C ALA A 82 -2.66 -6.11 -6.50
N ASN A 83 -3.01 -5.48 -7.63
CA ASN A 83 -2.68 -5.95 -8.96
C ASN A 83 -1.17 -6.05 -9.19
N LEU A 84 -0.40 -5.04 -8.77
CA LEU A 84 1.06 -5.04 -8.87
C LEU A 84 1.67 -6.19 -8.06
N LEU A 85 1.22 -6.38 -6.82
CA LEU A 85 1.70 -7.43 -5.92
C LEU A 85 1.38 -8.84 -6.42
N LEU A 86 0.19 -9.04 -7.00
CA LEU A 86 -0.27 -10.35 -7.45
C LEU A 86 0.29 -10.73 -8.82
N ASN A 87 0.24 -9.80 -9.78
CA ASN A 87 0.43 -10.12 -11.20
C ASN A 87 1.80 -9.71 -11.75
N GLN A 88 2.52 -8.80 -11.08
CA GLN A 88 3.79 -8.28 -11.60
C GLN A 88 4.99 -8.63 -10.71
N GLY A 89 4.81 -8.73 -9.40
CA GLY A 89 5.87 -9.06 -8.45
C GLY A 89 6.00 -10.56 -8.17
N THR A 90 7.21 -11.10 -8.18
CA THR A 90 7.54 -12.42 -7.59
C THR A 90 8.23 -12.28 -6.23
N HIS A 91 9.03 -11.23 -6.08
CA HIS A 91 9.76 -10.89 -4.86
C HIS A 91 9.33 -9.51 -4.37
N LEU A 92 9.09 -9.39 -3.07
CA LEU A 92 8.70 -8.16 -2.43
C LEU A 92 9.67 -7.84 -1.28
N LYS A 93 10.38 -6.72 -1.41
CA LYS A 93 11.15 -6.14 -0.32
C LYS A 93 10.42 -4.93 0.25
N LEU A 94 9.93 -5.03 1.48
CA LEU A 94 9.27 -3.95 2.21
C LEU A 94 10.28 -3.22 3.09
N LEU A 95 10.48 -1.93 2.85
CA LEU A 95 11.27 -1.04 3.70
C LEU A 95 10.30 -0.19 4.54
N VAL A 96 10.29 -0.41 5.86
CA VAL A 96 9.23 0.10 6.73
C VAL A 96 9.81 1.00 7.81
N GLY A 97 9.59 2.30 7.66
CA GLY A 97 9.98 3.28 8.68
C GLY A 97 9.10 3.20 9.93
N ARG A 98 9.71 3.23 11.11
CA ARG A 98 9.03 3.18 12.43
C ARG A 98 8.86 4.54 13.10
N ALA A 99 9.23 5.61 12.40
CA ALA A 99 9.01 6.97 12.91
C ALA A 99 7.53 7.19 13.25
N VAL A 100 7.30 7.65 14.47
CA VAL A 100 5.98 8.13 14.91
C VAL A 100 5.75 9.48 14.24
N ASN A 101 4.65 9.63 13.51
CA ASN A 101 4.28 10.91 12.92
C ASN A 101 3.63 11.79 14.01
N PRO A 102 4.23 12.94 14.39
CA PRO A 102 3.66 13.84 15.41
C PRO A 102 2.26 14.35 15.04
N ALA A 103 1.96 14.49 13.75
CA ALA A 103 0.65 14.96 13.25
C ALA A 103 -0.50 13.97 13.49
N HIS A 104 -0.21 12.73 13.91
CA HIS A 104 -1.20 11.68 14.16
C HIS A 104 -1.23 11.21 15.62
N GLN A 105 -0.82 12.07 16.57
CA GLN A 105 -1.10 11.88 18.00
C GLN A 105 -2.56 12.17 18.34
N ASN A 106 -3.50 11.43 17.74
CA ASN A 106 -4.89 11.42 18.17
C ASN A 106 -5.05 10.32 19.24
N PRO A 107 -5.24 10.65 20.53
CA PRO A 107 -5.38 9.67 21.60
C PRO A 107 -6.61 8.75 21.45
N ASN A 108 -7.53 9.05 20.53
CA ASN A 108 -8.70 8.23 20.22
C ASN A 108 -8.50 7.23 19.07
N LEU A 109 -7.34 7.22 18.40
CA LEU A 109 -7.00 6.17 17.43
C LEU A 109 -6.01 5.18 18.06
N PRO A 110 -6.14 3.86 17.80
CA PRO A 110 -5.05 2.94 18.11
C PRO A 110 -3.79 3.47 17.44
N GLU A 111 -2.67 3.50 18.17
CA GLU A 111 -1.39 4.06 17.71
C GLU A 111 -1.22 3.80 16.21
N ALA A 112 -1.30 4.84 15.38
CA ALA A 112 -1.29 4.67 13.92
C ALA A 112 -0.04 3.90 13.43
N LEU A 113 1.05 3.98 14.20
CA LEU A 113 2.25 3.16 14.03
C LEU A 113 1.97 1.66 14.25
N SER A 114 1.34 1.31 15.37
CA SER A 114 0.95 -0.07 15.68
C SER A 114 0.00 -0.65 14.63
N LEU A 115 -0.93 0.15 14.08
CA LEU A 115 -1.78 -0.26 12.97
C LEU A 115 -0.98 -0.51 11.68
N LYS A 116 -0.08 0.42 11.30
CA LYS A 116 0.78 0.28 10.12
C LYS A 116 1.61 -1.00 10.17
N LEU A 117 2.25 -1.27 11.31
CA LEU A 117 3.08 -2.47 11.50
C LEU A 117 2.24 -3.76 11.40
N LYS A 118 1.03 -3.75 11.97
CA LYS A 118 0.09 -4.87 11.86
C LYS A 118 -0.31 -5.14 10.40
N ILE A 119 -0.65 -4.09 9.65
CA ILE A 119 -1.04 -4.20 8.23
C ILE A 119 0.11 -4.73 7.38
N VAL A 120 1.32 -4.19 7.55
CA VAL A 120 2.53 -4.67 6.85
C VAL A 120 2.76 -6.15 7.14
N LYS A 121 2.69 -6.55 8.41
CA LYS A 121 2.89 -7.95 8.81
C LYS A 121 1.84 -8.84 8.15
N GLU A 122 0.57 -8.46 8.20
CA GLU A 122 -0.50 -9.25 7.60
C GLU A 122 -0.36 -9.36 6.08
N MET A 123 -0.06 -8.25 5.40
CA MET A 123 0.19 -8.25 3.96
C MET A 123 1.34 -9.20 3.58
N ALA A 124 2.44 -9.17 4.34
CA ALA A 124 3.57 -10.05 4.10
C ALA A 124 3.18 -11.53 4.25
N GLU A 125 2.40 -11.89 5.27
CA GLU A 125 1.94 -13.26 5.47
C GLU A 125 0.97 -13.73 4.38
N LEU A 126 0.02 -12.88 3.96
CA LEU A 126 -0.88 -13.20 2.85
C LEU A 126 -0.12 -13.43 1.54
N LEU A 127 0.85 -12.58 1.22
CA LEU A 127 1.63 -12.70 -0.01
C LEU A 127 2.55 -13.93 0.00
N LYS A 128 3.16 -14.27 1.15
CA LYS A 128 3.93 -15.52 1.29
C LYS A 128 3.07 -16.75 1.01
N LYS A 129 1.84 -16.80 1.55
CA LYS A 129 0.90 -17.90 1.26
C LYS A 129 0.53 -17.99 -0.22
N LEU A 130 0.50 -16.86 -0.91
CA LEU A 130 0.30 -16.77 -2.37
C LEU A 130 1.57 -17.09 -3.17
N GLY A 131 2.61 -17.63 -2.54
CA GLY A 131 3.85 -18.07 -3.19
C GLY A 131 4.82 -16.95 -3.54
N LYS A 132 4.67 -15.76 -2.95
CA LYS A 132 5.61 -14.64 -3.13
C LYS A 132 6.77 -14.75 -2.14
N GLU A 133 7.96 -14.38 -2.58
CA GLU A 133 9.09 -14.20 -1.68
C GLU A 133 9.01 -12.81 -1.03
N VAL A 134 8.87 -12.74 0.29
CA VAL A 134 8.68 -11.46 0.98
C VAL A 134 9.73 -11.25 2.07
N THR A 135 10.46 -10.15 1.99
CA THR A 135 11.38 -9.66 3.02
C THR A 135 10.88 -8.33 3.58
N VAL A 136 10.95 -8.16 4.90
CA VAL A 136 10.55 -6.93 5.57
C VAL A 136 11.73 -6.42 6.40
N GLU A 137 12.17 -5.21 6.12
CA GLU A 137 13.22 -4.51 6.86
C GLU A 137 12.63 -3.28 7.54
N TYR A 138 12.89 -3.16 8.84
CA TYR A 138 12.39 -2.06 9.67
C TYR A 138 13.51 -1.07 9.95
N PHE A 139 13.24 0.21 9.74
CA PHE A 139 14.16 1.32 9.99
C PHE A 139 13.60 2.23 11.09
#